data_AF-A0A2R6HJ39-F1
#
_entry.id   AF-A0A2R6HJ39-F1
#
_cell.length_a   1.000
_cell.length_b   1.000
_cell.length_c   1.000
_cell.angle_alpha   90.00
_cell.angle_beta   90.00
_cell.angle_gamma   90.00
#
_symmetry.space_group_name_H-M   'P 1'
#
loop_
_entity.id
_entity.type
_entity.pdbx_description
1 polymer ?
#
loop_
_entity_poly.entity_id
_entity_poly.type
_entity_poly.pdbx_seq_one_letter_code
_entity_poly.pdbx_strand_id
1 'polypeptide(L)'
;QWVGPSGTYNLVNASVDANGADGHFGIVAFKDSDDSHPVLNDPDDRMVMVFDLESDDVDFSDSNDPGEFGSEIPEGASVNVKITTKSGATTTEQLTVPETLSGQSAVQL
;
A
#
# COMPACT_ATOMS: atom_id res chain seq x y z
N GLN A 1 -4.43 3.61 6.67
CA GLN A 1 -3.64 4.70 7.25
C GLN A 1 -2.18 4.29 7.25
N TRP A 2 -1.34 5.14 6.69
CA TRP A 2 0.11 5.00 6.61
C TRP A 2 0.75 5.92 7.66
N VAL A 3 1.68 5.40 8.45
CA VAL A 3 2.47 6.18 9.40
C VAL A 3 3.94 5.90 9.15
N GLY A 4 4.64 6.86 8.55
CA GLY A 4 6.04 6.73 8.17
C GLY A 4 6.87 7.96 8.51
N PRO A 5 8.16 7.97 8.12
CA PRO A 5 9.07 9.07 8.42
C PRO A 5 8.64 10.42 7.86
N SER A 6 7.96 10.42 6.71
CA SER A 6 7.48 11.62 6.03
C SER A 6 6.18 12.19 6.63
N GLY A 7 5.48 11.41 7.46
CA GLY A 7 4.22 11.82 8.08
C GLY A 7 3.18 10.70 8.21
N THR A 8 1.94 11.11 8.47
CA THR A 8 0.78 10.22 8.55
C THR A 8 -0.19 10.56 7.43
N TYR A 9 -0.65 9.54 6.71
CA TYR A 9 -1.54 9.69 5.54
C TYR A 9 -2.73 8.75 5.66
N ASN A 10 -3.93 9.31 5.50
CA ASN A 10 -5.17 8.58 5.42
C ASN A 10 -5.47 8.29 3.95
N LEU A 11 -5.11 7.08 3.54
CA LEU A 11 -5.25 6.62 2.16
C LEU A 11 -6.58 5.87 1.98
N VAL A 12 -7.16 6.02 0.79
CA VAL A 12 -8.30 5.22 0.31
C VAL A 12 -7.89 4.41 -0.93
N ASN A 13 -8.67 3.40 -1.31
CA ASN A 13 -8.33 2.65 -2.51
C ASN A 13 -8.47 3.54 -3.75
N ALA A 14 -7.59 3.38 -4.75
CA ALA A 14 -7.58 4.17 -5.99
C ALA A 14 -8.90 4.09 -6.78
N SER A 15 -9.68 3.01 -6.61
CA SER A 15 -11.01 2.87 -7.23
C SER A 15 -12.10 3.69 -6.55
N VAL A 16 -11.79 4.39 -5.44
CA VAL A 16 -12.75 5.13 -4.62
C VAL A 16 -12.37 6.60 -4.60
N ASP A 17 -13.24 7.44 -5.16
CA ASP A 17 -13.14 8.89 -5.00
C ASP A 17 -13.71 9.29 -3.62
N ALA A 18 -12.82 9.67 -2.69
CA ALA A 18 -13.19 10.09 -1.35
C ALA A 18 -12.64 11.49 -1.02
N ASN A 19 -13.55 12.44 -0.82
CA ASN A 19 -13.19 13.79 -0.39
C ASN A 19 -12.43 13.77 0.95
N GLY A 20 -11.21 14.32 0.95
CA GLY A 20 -10.39 14.46 2.15
C GLY A 20 -9.44 13.30 2.44
N ALA A 21 -9.25 12.37 1.50
CA ALA A 21 -8.11 11.45 1.55
C ALA A 21 -6.79 12.21 1.30
N ASP A 22 -5.72 11.75 1.95
CA ASP A 22 -4.37 12.31 1.78
C ASP A 22 -3.65 11.73 0.53
N GLY A 23 -4.22 10.68 -0.08
CA GLY A 23 -3.69 9.95 -1.22
C GLY A 23 -4.44 8.62 -1.43
N HIS A 24 -3.97 7.79 -2.36
CA HIS A 24 -4.58 6.49 -2.63
C HIS A 24 -3.58 5.34 -2.46
N PHE A 25 -4.11 4.12 -2.46
CA PHE A 25 -3.33 2.89 -2.62
C PHE A 25 -3.99 2.01 -3.68
N GLY A 26 -3.17 1.28 -4.43
CA GLY A 26 -3.59 0.37 -5.49
C GLY A 26 -3.91 -1.01 -4.93
N ILE A 27 -4.69 -1.78 -5.67
CA ILE A 27 -4.89 -3.21 -5.43
C ILE A 27 -4.62 -3.96 -6.72
N VAL A 28 -3.84 -5.03 -6.61
CA VAL A 28 -3.64 -6.01 -7.68
C VAL A 28 -4.10 -7.37 -7.17
N ALA A 29 -4.89 -8.10 -7.95
CA ALA A 29 -5.27 -9.46 -7.63
C ALA A 29 -4.05 -10.40 -7.68
N PHE A 30 -3.88 -11.24 -6.65
CA PHE A 30 -2.88 -12.33 -6.64
C PHE A 30 -3.56 -13.68 -6.79
N LYS A 31 -4.67 -13.88 -6.07
CA LYS A 31 -5.60 -15.00 -6.22
C LYS A 31 -6.99 -14.41 -6.10
N ASP A 32 -7.74 -14.46 -7.20
CA ASP A 32 -9.10 -13.94 -7.30
C ASP A 32 -9.72 -14.67 -8.48
N SER A 33 -10.54 -15.68 -8.20
CA SER A 33 -11.04 -16.57 -9.26
C SER A 33 -12.29 -16.04 -9.95
N ASP A 34 -12.95 -15.05 -9.35
CA ASP A 34 -14.20 -14.46 -9.80
C ASP A 34 -14.07 -12.97 -10.16
N ASP A 35 -12.84 -12.45 -10.21
CA ASP A 35 -12.50 -11.06 -10.52
C ASP A 35 -13.24 -10.06 -9.61
N SER A 36 -13.37 -10.40 -8.32
CA SER A 36 -14.13 -9.63 -7.33
C SER A 36 -13.36 -8.46 -6.71
N HIS A 37 -12.07 -8.29 -7.02
CA HIS A 37 -11.28 -7.14 -6.59
C HIS A 37 -11.98 -5.80 -6.84
N PRO A 38 -11.92 -4.85 -5.88
CA PRO A 38 -11.10 -4.87 -4.65
C PRO A 38 -11.77 -5.58 -3.44
N VAL A 39 -12.83 -6.37 -3.63
CA VAL A 39 -13.57 -7.03 -2.55
C VAL A 39 -13.08 -8.46 -2.35
N LEU A 40 -12.51 -8.77 -1.19
CA LEU A 40 -12.22 -10.17 -0.79
C LEU A 40 -13.54 -10.86 -0.42
N ASN A 41 -14.07 -11.72 -1.29
CA ASN A 41 -15.37 -12.35 -1.11
C ASN A 41 -15.28 -13.88 -0.90
N ASP A 42 -14.15 -14.50 -1.26
CA ASP A 42 -13.84 -15.91 -1.04
C ASP A 42 -12.68 -16.06 -0.03
N PRO A 43 -12.70 -17.09 0.83
CA PRO A 43 -11.59 -17.37 1.76
C PRO A 43 -10.21 -17.57 1.12
N ASP A 44 -10.12 -17.98 -0.16
CA ASP A 44 -8.85 -18.11 -0.90
C ASP A 44 -8.42 -16.82 -1.60
N ASP A 45 -9.23 -15.75 -1.58
CA ASP A 45 -8.85 -14.49 -2.23
C ASP A 45 -7.61 -13.87 -1.58
N ARG A 46 -6.68 -13.43 -2.41
CA ARG A 46 -5.44 -12.74 -2.02
C ARG A 46 -5.23 -11.56 -2.96
N MET A 47 -4.98 -10.40 -2.37
CA MET A 47 -4.70 -9.16 -3.07
C MET A 47 -3.38 -8.59 -2.60
N VAL A 48 -2.66 -7.93 -3.50
CA VAL A 48 -1.47 -7.14 -3.21
C VAL A 48 -1.91 -5.68 -3.10
N MET A 49 -1.60 -5.05 -1.98
CA MET A 49 -1.76 -3.60 -1.82
C MET A 49 -0.48 -2.91 -2.31
N VAL A 50 -0.65 -1.95 -3.20
CA VAL A 50 0.44 -1.18 -3.81
C VAL A 50 0.40 0.23 -3.24
N PHE A 51 1.52 0.66 -2.67
CA PHE A 51 1.71 2.01 -2.15
C PHE A 51 2.84 2.65 -2.95
N ASP A 52 2.54 3.78 -3.59
CA ASP A 52 3.51 4.49 -4.40
C ASP A 52 4.04 5.73 -3.65
N LEU A 53 5.36 5.85 -3.58
CA LEU A 53 6.08 6.84 -2.78
C LEU A 53 7.12 7.55 -3.62
N GLU A 54 7.32 8.85 -3.35
CA GLU A 54 8.26 9.71 -4.08
C GLU A 54 8.00 9.75 -5.60
N SER A 55 8.65 10.67 -6.33
CA SER A 55 8.46 10.82 -7.77
C SER A 55 8.97 9.62 -8.56
N ASP A 56 8.03 8.94 -9.22
CA ASP A 56 8.11 7.86 -10.21
C ASP A 56 9.51 7.47 -10.74
N ASP A 57 10.14 6.49 -10.06
CA ASP A 57 11.24 5.69 -10.60
C ASP A 57 10.75 4.38 -11.27
N VAL A 58 9.42 4.11 -11.24
CA VAL A 58 8.79 2.86 -11.68
C VAL A 58 7.45 3.13 -12.36
N ASP A 59 7.46 3.16 -13.69
CA ASP A 59 6.27 3.39 -14.53
C ASP A 59 5.16 2.35 -14.25
N PHE A 60 4.14 2.77 -13.49
CA PHE A 60 2.88 2.04 -13.34
C PHE A 60 2.04 2.21 -14.62
N SER A 61 2.47 1.56 -15.71
CA SER A 61 1.80 1.62 -17.02
C SER A 61 0.39 1.02 -17.08
N ASP A 62 -0.19 0.61 -15.94
CA ASP A 62 -1.49 -0.02 -15.84
C ASP A 62 -2.50 0.84 -15.08
N SER A 63 -3.78 0.62 -15.36
CA SER A 63 -4.96 1.39 -14.91
C SER A 63 -5.15 1.52 -13.39
N ASN A 64 -4.23 0.98 -12.59
CA ASN A 64 -4.27 0.87 -11.14
C ASN A 64 -3.19 1.72 -10.43
N ASP A 65 -2.54 2.63 -11.15
CA ASP A 65 -1.67 3.64 -10.57
C ASP A 65 -2.42 4.41 -9.46
N PRO A 66 -2.00 4.29 -8.18
CA PRO A 66 -2.62 5.00 -7.07
C PRO A 66 -2.24 6.48 -6.99
N GLY A 67 -1.26 6.92 -7.79
CA GLY A 67 -0.58 8.19 -7.61
C GLY A 67 0.29 8.20 -6.35
N GLU A 68 1.24 9.12 -6.35
CA GLU A 68 2.29 9.14 -5.33
C GLU A 68 1.83 9.86 -4.06
N PHE A 69 2.38 9.42 -2.92
CA PHE A 69 2.26 10.14 -1.66
C PHE A 69 3.55 10.05 -0.83
N GLY A 70 3.72 10.97 0.12
CA GLY A 70 4.88 10.93 1.01
C GLY A 70 6.22 11.07 0.29
N SER A 71 7.25 10.44 0.85
CA SER A 71 8.62 10.42 0.32
C SER A 71 9.23 9.03 0.49
N GLU A 72 10.41 8.81 -0.10
CA GLU A 72 11.21 7.59 0.11
C GLU A 72 11.28 7.19 1.59
N ILE A 73 11.32 5.89 1.85
CA ILE A 73 11.60 5.35 3.18
C ILE A 73 13.10 5.08 3.26
N PRO A 74 13.87 5.83 4.07
CA PRO A 74 15.31 5.63 4.13
C PRO A 74 15.70 4.31 4.80
N GLU A 75 16.94 3.88 4.59
CA GLU A 75 17.54 2.72 5.27
C GLU A 75 17.38 2.81 6.79
N GLY A 76 17.05 1.68 7.43
CA GLY A 76 16.81 1.59 8.87
C GLY A 76 15.48 2.19 9.36
N ALA A 77 14.71 2.86 8.50
CA ALA A 77 13.42 3.41 8.89
C ALA A 77 12.30 2.38 8.84
N SER A 78 11.22 2.67 9.57
CA SER A 78 10.03 1.83 9.63
C SER A 78 8.76 2.58 9.27
N VAL A 79 7.81 1.85 8.71
CA VAL A 79 6.45 2.29 8.40
C VAL A 79 5.46 1.39 9.12
N ASN A 80 4.40 1.97 9.67
CA ASN A 80 3.25 1.21 10.16
C ASN A 80 2.06 1.44 9.23
N VAL A 81 1.48 0.35 8.73
CA VAL A 81 0.29 0.36 7.90
C VAL A 81 -0.86 -0.19 8.71
N LYS A 82 -1.82 0.68 9.02
CA LYS A 82 -3.08 0.32 9.68
C LYS A 82 -4.18 0.20 8.65
N ILE A 83 -4.70 -1.00 8.47
CA ILE A 83 -5.78 -1.33 7.56
C ILE A 83 -7.07 -1.43 8.36
N THR A 84 -8.08 -0.65 7.97
CA THR A 84 -9.43 -0.71 8.56
C THR A 84 -10.42 -1.06 7.46
N THR A 85 -11.12 -2.19 7.59
CA THR A 85 -12.17 -2.58 6.65
C THR A 85 -13.47 -1.84 6.95
N LYS A 86 -14.40 -1.80 5.97
CA LYS A 86 -15.74 -1.20 6.15
C LYS A 86 -16.53 -1.83 7.32
N SER A 87 -16.27 -3.10 7.61
CA SER A 87 -16.90 -3.81 8.75
C SER A 87 -16.36 -3.36 10.12
N GLY A 88 -15.28 -2.57 10.15
CA GLY A 88 -14.64 -2.05 11.35
C GLY A 88 -13.45 -2.89 11.83
N ALA A 89 -13.20 -4.07 11.26
CA ALA A 89 -12.02 -4.85 11.57
C ALA A 89 -10.75 -4.07 11.21
N THR A 90 -9.75 -4.10 12.10
CA THR A 90 -8.50 -3.35 11.98
C THR A 90 -7.31 -4.28 12.19
N THR A 91 -6.31 -4.20 11.29
CA THR A 91 -5.01 -4.87 11.39
C THR A 91 -3.91 -3.83 11.21
N THR A 92 -2.78 -4.03 11.89
CA THR A 92 -1.60 -3.17 11.74
C THR A 92 -0.38 -4.02 11.43
N GLU A 93 0.35 -3.66 10.38
CA GLU A 93 1.62 -4.28 10.01
C GLU A 93 2.74 -3.24 10.06
N GLN A 94 3.94 -3.67 10.44
CA GLN A 94 5.14 -2.82 10.44
C GLN A 94 6.12 -3.33 9.39
N LEU A 95 6.55 -2.43 8.51
CA LEU A 95 7.59 -2.67 7.51
C LEU A 95 8.85 -1.93 7.96
N THR A 96 9.99 -2.59 7.96
CA THR A 96 11.29 -1.97 8.28
C THR A 96 12.24 -2.15 7.11
N VAL A 97 12.79 -1.04 6.64
CA VAL A 97 13.85 -1.03 5.63
C VAL A 97 15.15 -1.45 6.33
N PRO A 98 15.92 -2.41 5.78
CA PRO A 98 17.22 -2.78 6.35
C PRO A 98 18.17 -1.59 6.51
N GLU A 99 19.11 -1.70 7.45
CA GLU A 99 20.15 -0.68 7.70
C GLU A 99 21.12 -0.49 6.51
N THR A 100 21.15 -1.42 5.56
CA THR A 100 21.91 -1.29 4.32
C THR A 100 21.17 -2.00 3.17
N LEU A 101 20.89 -1.27 2.10
CA LEU A 101 20.39 -1.76 0.83
C LEU A 101 21.60 -2.17 -0.03
N SER A 102 22.30 -3.22 0.40
CA SER A 102 23.50 -3.75 -0.30
C SER A 102 23.15 -4.44 -1.63
N GLY A 103 22.34 -3.82 -2.49
CA GLY A 103 21.84 -4.37 -3.75
C GLY A 103 20.66 -5.35 -3.60
N GLN A 104 19.96 -5.32 -2.47
CA GLN A 104 18.75 -6.13 -2.23
C GLN A 104 17.51 -5.28 -2.47
N SER A 105 16.61 -5.71 -3.34
CA SER A 105 15.21 -5.29 -3.30
C SER A 105 14.50 -6.18 -2.28
N ALA A 106 14.53 -5.85 -1.00
CA ALA A 106 13.87 -6.68 0.01
C ALA A 106 13.35 -5.89 1.20
N VAL A 107 12.08 -6.12 1.53
CA VAL A 107 11.52 -5.91 2.87
C VAL A 107 11.37 -7.27 3.55
N GLN A 108 11.69 -7.32 4.84
CA GLN A 108 11.46 -8.47 5.72
C GLN A 108 10.06 -8.35 6.33
N LEU A 109 9.23 -9.40 6.16
CA LEU A 109 7.92 -9.55 6.81
C LEU A 109 8.03 -10.47 8.03
#